data_AF-A0A9E0NZ13-F1
#
_entry.id   AF-A0A9E0NZ13-F1
#
_cell.length_a   1.000
_cell.length_b   1.000
_cell.length_c   1.000
_cell.angle_alpha   90.00
_cell.angle_beta   90.00
_cell.angle_gamma   90.00
#
_symmetry.space_group_name_H-M   'P 1'
#
loop_
_entity.id
_entity.type
_entity.pdbx_description
1 polymer ?
#
loop_
_entity_poly.entity_id
_entity_poly.type
_entity_poly.pdbx_seq_one_letter_code
_entity_poly.pdbx_strand_id
1 'polypeptide(L)'
;MPYYIGDVIQDEKKLIARTPEKFRESGIDAQIHARVEGIDPAKGEVALRDGRIFPYDVLVMATGTSAFVPDLPGLDLPGVVSLRNLEDAIAIKTWLKEKNAKRVVAIGG
;
A
#
# COMPACT_ATOMS: atom_id res chain seq x y z
N MET A 1 2.77 -3.99 -11.32
CA MET A 1 3.80 -3.46 -10.40
C MET A 1 5.20 -3.51 -11.02
N PRO A 2 5.93 -4.64 -11.10
CA PRO A 2 7.20 -4.71 -11.84
C PRO A 2 7.09 -4.23 -13.30
N TYR A 3 6.01 -4.62 -13.99
CA TYR A 3 5.72 -4.19 -15.37
C TYR A 3 5.54 -2.67 -15.51
N TYR A 4 5.12 -1.97 -14.45
CA TYR A 4 5.03 -0.51 -14.49
C TYR A 4 6.40 0.14 -14.30
N ILE A 5 7.21 -0.38 -13.38
CA ILE A 5 8.59 0.07 -13.17
C ILE A 5 9.41 -0.13 -14.46
N GLY A 6 9.26 -1.29 -15.11
CA GLY A 6 9.93 -1.63 -16.36
C GLY A 6 9.27 -1.09 -17.65
N ASP A 7 8.37 -0.10 -17.55
CA ASP A 7 7.72 0.57 -18.68
C ASP A 7 6.87 -0.29 -19.64
N VAL A 8 6.60 -1.56 -19.30
CA VAL A 8 5.63 -2.41 -20.02
C VAL A 8 4.21 -1.88 -19.84
N ILE A 9 3.89 -1.38 -18.66
CA ILE A 9 2.67 -0.61 -18.38
C ILE A 9 3.10 0.83 -18.10
N GLN A 10 2.67 1.78 -18.91
CA GLN A 10 3.15 3.17 -18.81
C GLN A 10 2.33 4.03 -17.85
N ASP A 11 1.05 3.70 -17.68
CA ASP A 11 0.08 4.46 -16.88
C ASP A 11 -0.28 3.66 -15.62
N GLU A 12 0.07 4.19 -14.45
CA GLU A 12 -0.23 3.58 -13.16
C GLU A 12 -1.73 3.39 -12.92
N LYS A 13 -2.59 4.23 -13.53
CA LYS A 13 -4.04 4.13 -13.37
C LYS A 13 -4.60 2.84 -13.93
N LYS A 14 -3.92 2.23 -14.90
CA LYS A 14 -4.28 0.90 -15.45
C LYS A 14 -4.09 -0.23 -14.44
N LEU A 15 -3.39 0.02 -13.33
CA LEU A 15 -3.24 -0.93 -12.24
C LEU A 15 -4.36 -0.83 -11.20
N ILE A 16 -5.23 0.18 -11.30
CA ILE A 16 -6.38 0.36 -10.41
C ILE A 16 -7.58 -0.39 -10.99
N ALA A 17 -7.97 -1.48 -10.34
CA ALA A 17 -9.11 -2.29 -10.80
C ALA A 17 -10.47 -1.58 -10.61
N ARG A 18 -10.64 -0.84 -9.51
CA ARG A 18 -11.91 -0.16 -9.17
C ARG A 18 -11.66 1.05 -8.28
N THR A 19 -12.40 2.13 -8.52
CA THR A 19 -12.33 3.37 -7.73
C THR A 19 -13.33 3.37 -6.58
N PRO A 20 -13.16 4.21 -5.54
CA PRO A 20 -14.14 4.36 -4.45
C PRO A 20 -15.55 4.71 -4.94
N GLU A 21 -15.67 5.52 -5.98
CA GLU A 21 -16.96 5.90 -6.58
C GLU A 21 -17.67 4.66 -7.16
N LYS A 22 -16.92 3.83 -7.90
CA LYS A 22 -17.46 2.57 -8.42
C LYS A 22 -17.84 1.59 -7.32
N PHE A 23 -17.18 1.60 -6.16
CA PHE A 23 -17.59 0.79 -5.01
C PHE A 23 -18.93 1.28 -4.44
N ARG A 24 -19.10 2.60 -4.35
CA ARG A 24 -20.33 3.24 -3.86
C ARG A 24 -21.53 2.91 -4.73
N GLU A 25 -21.37 2.82 -6.05
CA GLU A 25 -22.41 2.36 -6.98
C GLU A 25 -22.92 0.94 -6.67
N SER A 26 -22.09 0.09 -6.06
CA SER A 26 -22.48 -1.26 -5.60
C SER A 26 -22.88 -1.33 -4.12
N GLY A 27 -23.13 -0.19 -3.47
CA GLY A 27 -23.54 -0.13 -2.07
C GLY A 27 -22.40 -0.34 -1.06
N ILE A 28 -21.14 -0.25 -1.51
CA ILE A 28 -19.96 -0.36 -0.65
C ILE A 28 -19.42 1.04 -0.38
N ASP A 29 -19.45 1.48 0.88
CA ASP A 29 -18.84 2.75 1.26
C ASP A 29 -17.35 2.58 1.55
N ALA A 30 -16.53 2.82 0.52
CA ALA A 30 -15.08 2.70 0.60
C ALA A 30 -14.47 3.92 1.30
N GLN A 31 -14.11 3.74 2.57
CA GLN A 31 -13.36 4.74 3.35
C GLN A 31 -11.87 4.65 3.02
N ILE A 32 -11.38 5.52 2.14
CA ILE A 32 -9.94 5.65 1.82
C ILE A 32 -9.23 6.54 2.83
N HIS A 33 -7.90 6.40 2.92
CA HIS A 33 -7.08 7.10 3.93
C HIS A 33 -7.56 6.89 5.38
N ALA A 34 -8.30 5.81 5.62
CA ALA A 34 -8.87 5.43 6.91
C ALA A 34 -8.04 4.29 7.53
N ARG A 35 -7.02 4.65 8.32
CA ARG A 35 -6.21 3.65 9.04
C ARG A 35 -6.90 3.27 10.35
N VAL A 36 -7.23 1.99 10.52
CA VAL A 36 -7.67 1.43 11.81
C VAL A 36 -6.46 1.29 12.74
N GLU A 37 -6.58 1.74 13.99
CA GLU A 37 -5.55 1.62 15.04
C GLU A 37 -6.02 0.83 16.27
N GLY A 38 -7.33 0.64 16.43
CA GLY A 38 -7.90 -0.12 17.52
C GLY A 38 -9.15 -0.90 17.11
N ILE A 39 -9.36 -2.03 17.76
CA ILE A 39 -10.56 -2.87 17.64
C ILE A 39 -11.04 -3.16 19.06
N ASP A 40 -12.30 -2.88 19.36
CA ASP A 40 -12.98 -3.27 20.61
C ASP A 40 -14.06 -4.32 20.28
N PRO A 41 -13.74 -5.63 20.40
CA PRO A 41 -14.70 -6.70 20.11
C PRO A 41 -15.87 -6.77 21.09
N ALA A 42 -15.71 -6.24 22.31
CA ALA A 42 -16.78 -6.27 23.30
C ALA A 42 -17.89 -5.27 22.95
N LYS A 43 -17.52 -4.14 22.32
CA LYS A 43 -18.47 -3.14 21.81
C LYS A 43 -18.85 -3.34 20.35
N GLY A 44 -18.10 -4.15 19.60
CA GLY A 44 -18.27 -4.30 18.16
C GLY A 44 -17.85 -3.01 17.43
N GLU A 45 -16.71 -2.42 17.79
CA GLU A 45 -16.27 -1.13 17.23
C GLU A 45 -14.81 -1.18 16.75
N VAL A 46 -14.50 -0.39 15.71
CA VAL A 46 -13.14 -0.09 15.29
C VAL A 46 -12.85 1.40 15.43
N ALA A 47 -11.65 1.73 15.90
CA ALA A 47 -11.16 3.10 16.04
C ALA A 47 -10.15 3.40 14.93
N LEU A 48 -10.38 4.50 14.21
CA LEU A 48 -9.45 5.01 13.22
C LEU A 48 -8.43 5.97 13.85
N ARG A 49 -7.28 6.11 13.18
CA ARG A 49 -6.21 7.06 13.55
C ARG A 49 -6.69 8.51 13.66
N ASP A 50 -7.68 8.88 12.84
CA ASP A 50 -8.25 10.23 12.83
C ASP A 50 -9.32 10.44 13.92
N GLY A 51 -9.52 9.46 14.81
CA GLY A 51 -10.44 9.51 15.94
C GLY A 51 -11.87 9.08 15.61
N ARG A 52 -12.20 8.80 14.34
CA ARG A 52 -13.52 8.25 13.99
C ARG A 52 -13.70 6.83 14.54
N ILE A 53 -14.92 6.50 14.94
CA ILE A 53 -15.31 5.18 15.43
C ILE A 53 -16.38 4.62 14.49
N PHE A 54 -16.22 3.35 14.11
CA PHE A 54 -17.18 2.64 13.27
C PHE A 54 -17.69 1.38 14.00
N PRO A 55 -19.00 1.21 14.17
CA PRO A 55 -19.56 -0.03 14.66
C PRO A 55 -19.52 -1.13 13.59
N TYR A 56 -19.52 -2.38 14.01
CA TYR A 56 -19.62 -3.55 13.16
C TYR A 56 -20.37 -4.69 13.86
N ASP A 57 -21.14 -5.45 13.08
CA ASP A 57 -21.64 -6.77 13.50
C ASP A 57 -20.64 -7.88 13.16
N VAL A 58 -19.96 -7.73 12.01
CA VAL A 58 -18.96 -8.67 11.51
C VAL A 58 -17.73 -7.89 11.05
N LEU A 59 -16.55 -8.29 11.55
CA LEU A 59 -15.27 -7.73 11.16
C LEU A 59 -14.48 -8.72 10.32
N VAL A 60 -14.12 -8.32 9.09
CA VAL A 60 -13.24 -9.11 8.20
C VAL A 60 -11.84 -8.51 8.21
N MET A 61 -10.86 -9.31 8.62
CA MET A 61 -9.45 -8.91 8.63
C MET A 61 -8.81 -9.17 7.26
N ALA A 62 -8.65 -8.12 6.47
CA ALA A 62 -8.02 -8.15 5.14
C ALA A 62 -6.84 -7.18 5.02
N THR A 63 -6.04 -7.03 6.08
CA THR A 63 -4.93 -6.06 6.18
C THR A 63 -3.68 -6.44 5.37
N GLY A 64 -3.66 -7.65 4.80
CA GLY A 64 -2.52 -8.18 4.05
C GLY A 64 -1.31 -8.46 4.95
N THR A 65 -0.11 -8.43 4.35
CA THR A 65 1.16 -8.77 5.03
C THR A 65 2.05 -7.53 5.18
N SER A 66 3.37 -7.65 5.24
CA SER A 66 4.34 -6.58 4.96
C SER A 66 5.62 -7.24 4.46
N ALA A 67 6.47 -6.51 3.74
CA ALA A 67 7.74 -7.08 3.33
C ALA A 67 8.58 -7.38 4.58
N PHE A 68 9.19 -8.56 4.63
CA PHE A 68 10.17 -8.86 5.67
C PHE A 68 11.40 -7.98 5.45
N VAL A 69 11.78 -7.23 6.48
CA VAL A 69 12.98 -6.39 6.50
C VAL A 69 13.89 -6.99 7.58
N PRO A 70 15.04 -7.59 7.23
CA PRO A 70 15.97 -8.16 8.20
C PRO A 70 16.55 -7.06 9.11
N ASP A 71 17.13 -7.41 10.24
CA ASP A 71 17.85 -6.42 11.07
C ASP A 71 19.31 -6.32 10.60
N LEU A 72 19.59 -5.34 9.71
CA LEU A 72 20.91 -5.12 9.12
C LEU A 72 21.21 -3.61 9.02
N PRO A 73 22.48 -3.19 9.11
CA PRO A 73 22.85 -1.79 8.92
C PRO A 73 22.52 -1.27 7.51
N GLY A 74 22.06 -0.02 7.43
CA GLY A 74 21.85 0.69 6.15
C GLY A 74 20.52 0.43 5.45
N LEU A 75 19.54 -0.20 6.12
CA LEU A 75 18.21 -0.44 5.57
C LEU A 75 17.34 0.83 5.48
N ASP A 76 17.73 1.89 6.18
CA ASP A 76 17.13 3.21 6.17
C ASP A 76 17.72 4.15 5.10
N LEU A 77 18.71 3.68 4.34
CA LEU A 77 19.31 4.47 3.27
C LEU A 77 18.27 4.81 2.19
N PRO A 78 18.25 6.03 1.63
CA PRO A 78 17.18 6.47 0.71
C PRO A 78 16.96 5.63 -0.56
N GLY A 79 17.95 4.81 -0.96
CA GLY A 79 17.86 3.91 -2.11
C GLY A 79 17.48 2.47 -1.77
N VAL A 80 17.29 2.15 -0.49
CA VAL A 80 16.89 0.83 -0.01
C VAL A 80 15.39 0.87 0.26
N VAL A 81 14.63 0.13 -0.55
CA VAL A 81 13.17 0.16 -0.55
C VAL A 81 12.60 -1.23 -0.81
N SER A 82 11.41 -1.49 -0.27
CA SER A 82 10.60 -2.68 -0.60
C SER A 82 9.59 -2.39 -1.71
N LEU A 83 9.18 -3.43 -2.45
CA LEU A 83 8.10 -3.33 -3.44
C LEU A 83 6.89 -4.16 -3.00
N ARG A 84 5.79 -3.51 -2.59
CA ARG A 84 4.55 -4.18 -2.18
C ARG A 84 3.30 -3.58 -2.81
N ASN A 85 3.14 -2.27 -2.76
CA ASN A 85 1.92 -1.57 -3.20
C ASN A 85 2.21 -0.58 -4.33
N LEU A 86 1.16 0.00 -4.93
CA LEU A 86 1.26 0.90 -6.07
C LEU A 86 2.19 2.08 -5.80
N GLU A 87 2.07 2.64 -4.61
CA GLU A 87 2.88 3.74 -4.10
C GLU A 87 4.37 3.41 -4.12
N ASP A 88 4.76 2.20 -3.70
CA ASP A 88 6.16 1.74 -3.73
C ASP A 88 6.71 1.72 -5.17
N ALA A 89 5.94 1.22 -6.16
CA ALA A 89 6.43 1.22 -7.54
C ALA A 89 6.54 2.61 -8.14
N ILE A 90 5.61 3.51 -7.81
CA ILE A 90 5.69 4.91 -8.25
C ILE A 90 6.93 5.55 -7.65
N ALA A 91 7.20 5.34 -6.36
CA ALA A 91 8.38 5.85 -5.68
C ALA A 91 9.67 5.29 -6.29
N ILE A 92 9.76 3.97 -6.50
CA ILE A 92 10.91 3.31 -7.14
C ILE A 92 11.15 3.88 -8.54
N LYS A 93 10.11 3.92 -9.38
CA LYS A 93 10.24 4.40 -10.77
C LYS A 93 10.68 5.87 -10.80
N THR A 94 10.10 6.70 -9.94
CA THR A 94 10.48 8.11 -9.79
C THR A 94 11.94 8.24 -9.36
N TRP A 95 12.36 7.50 -8.34
CA TRP A 95 13.72 7.52 -7.82
C TRP A 95 14.76 7.08 -8.86
N LEU A 96 14.48 6.01 -9.60
CA LEU A 96 15.34 5.53 -10.69
C LEU A 96 15.56 6.61 -11.75
N LYS A 97 14.49 7.33 -12.11
CA LYS A 97 14.54 8.43 -13.08
C LYS A 97 15.32 9.63 -12.54
N GLU A 98 15.00 10.08 -11.33
CA GLU A 98 15.64 11.25 -10.71
C GLU A 98 17.13 11.06 -10.47
N LYS A 99 17.53 9.86 -10.04
CA LYS A 99 18.95 9.52 -9.81
C LYS A 99 19.68 9.07 -11.06
N ASN A 100 18.99 8.99 -12.20
CA ASN A 100 19.50 8.40 -13.44
C ASN A 100 20.22 7.07 -13.17
N ALA A 101 19.60 6.22 -12.35
CA ALA A 101 20.22 5.04 -11.78
C ALA A 101 20.67 4.08 -12.88
N LYS A 102 21.95 3.68 -12.85
CA LYS A 102 22.55 2.74 -13.83
C LYS A 102 22.78 1.35 -13.27
N ARG A 103 22.72 1.20 -11.96
CA ARG A 103 22.97 -0.06 -11.25
C ARG A 103 21.89 -0.24 -10.19
N VAL A 104 21.29 -1.43 -10.18
CA VAL A 104 20.24 -1.83 -9.25
C VAL A 104 20.59 -3.21 -8.73
N VAL A 105 20.33 -3.45 -7.45
CA VAL A 105 20.48 -4.75 -6.81
C VAL A 105 19.11 -5.18 -6.33
N ALA A 106 18.69 -6.39 -6.70
CA ALA A 106 17.51 -7.05 -6.13
C ALA A 106 17.97 -8.03 -5.05
N ILE A 107 17.34 -7.98 -3.88
CA ILE A 107 17.68 -8.82 -2.73
C ILE A 107 16.50 -9.76 -2.46
N GLY A 108 16.76 -11.07 -2.48
CA GLY A 108 15.74 -12.12 -2.44
C GLY A 108 15.33 -12.58 -3.84
N GLY A 109 15.35 -13.89 -4.06
CA GLY A 109 15.05 -14.55 -5.33
C GLY A 109 14.54 -15.96 -5.12
#